data_AF-A0A976K8M6-F1
#
_entry.id   AF-A0A976K8M6-F1
#
_cell.length_a   1.000
_cell.length_b   1.000
_cell.length_c   1.000
_cell.angle_alpha   90.00
_cell.angle_beta   90.00
_cell.angle_gamma   90.00
#
_symmetry.space_group_name_H-M   'P 1'
#
loop_
_entity.id
_entity.type
_entity.pdbx_description
1 polymer ?
#
loop_
_entity_poly.entity_id
_entity_poly.type
_entity_poly.pdbx_seq_one_letter_code
_entity_poly.pdbx_strand_id
1 'polypeptide(L)'
;METQSVGFVLPHWIYWGWLAVMPLVVIAIAKARGVLPPVRYDPKAGGFECLLDWISDRTGTFVALWSVNAVVIYTYEVTARYLFNMPTIWVHEASFLMFGMQYMLAGAYGLLYGAHVRVDVLYSKLSARHQAAVSVFTSVFFFVFVLAMLGTSWTFFRGSIEIDERSIETWQVHFWPVKGMMLLGACLILLAGISQLIKDIRTFELTLRQGEAA
;
A
#
# COMPACT_ATOMS: atom_id res chain seq x y z
N MET A 1 3.76 6.79 -43.31
CA MET A 1 2.31 6.87 -43.12
C MET A 1 2.06 6.51 -41.67
N GLU A 2 1.96 7.51 -40.80
CA GLU A 2 1.58 7.31 -39.41
C GLU A 2 0.14 6.79 -39.39
N THR A 3 -0.03 5.51 -39.07
CA THR A 3 -1.33 5.03 -38.62
C THR A 3 -1.53 5.64 -37.24
N GLN A 4 -2.06 6.88 -37.18
CA GLN A 4 -2.67 7.38 -35.96
C GLN A 4 -3.77 6.39 -35.63
N SER A 5 -3.50 5.48 -34.69
CA SER A 5 -4.51 4.58 -34.18
C SER A 5 -5.61 5.47 -33.62
N VAL A 6 -6.78 5.44 -34.26
CA VAL A 6 -7.97 6.20 -33.86
C VAL A 6 -8.58 5.52 -32.62
N GLY A 7 -7.74 5.28 -31.61
CA GLY A 7 -8.07 4.59 -30.38
C GLY A 7 -8.36 5.58 -29.27
N PHE A 8 -9.30 5.24 -28.41
CA PHE A 8 -9.59 6.01 -27.21
C PHE A 8 -8.33 6.14 -26.33
N VAL A 9 -7.95 7.38 -26.02
CA VAL A 9 -6.89 7.70 -25.05
C VAL A 9 -7.54 8.14 -23.75
N LEU A 10 -7.24 7.44 -22.66
CA LEU A 10 -7.78 7.76 -21.34
C LEU A 10 -7.22 9.11 -20.86
N PRO A 11 -8.08 10.12 -20.60
CA PRO A 11 -7.63 11.37 -20.01
C PRO A 11 -7.06 11.15 -18.60
N HIS A 12 -5.95 11.81 -18.28
CA HIS A 12 -5.24 11.59 -17.00
C HIS A 12 -6.13 11.87 -15.78
N TRP A 13 -6.94 12.92 -15.82
CA TRP A 13 -7.83 13.28 -14.71
C TRP A 13 -8.93 12.23 -14.48
N ILE A 14 -9.40 11.56 -15.55
CA ILE A 14 -10.34 10.45 -15.42
C ILE A 14 -9.65 9.27 -14.75
N TYR A 15 -8.43 8.95 -15.16
CA TYR A 15 -7.65 7.88 -14.53
C TYR A 15 -7.44 8.13 -13.02
N TRP A 16 -6.95 9.31 -12.64
CA TRP A 16 -6.72 9.65 -11.25
C TRP A 16 -8.02 9.74 -10.44
N GLY A 17 -9.04 10.38 -11.00
CA GLY A 17 -10.36 10.48 -10.36
C GLY A 17 -11.00 9.12 -10.15
N TRP A 18 -10.89 8.22 -11.14
CA TRP A 18 -11.42 6.87 -11.04
C TRP A 18 -10.74 6.04 -9.95
N LEU A 19 -9.39 6.07 -9.89
CA LEU A 19 -8.64 5.36 -8.85
C LEU A 19 -8.98 5.86 -7.44
N ALA A 20 -9.33 7.13 -7.29
CA ALA A 20 -9.77 7.68 -6.01
C ALA A 20 -11.23 7.31 -5.67
N VAL A 21 -12.15 7.45 -6.64
CA VAL A 21 -13.60 7.34 -6.39
C VAL A 21 -14.08 5.90 -6.36
N MET A 22 -13.63 5.06 -7.29
CA MET A 22 -14.15 3.69 -7.45
C MET A 22 -14.04 2.88 -6.15
N PRO A 23 -12.89 2.84 -5.44
CA PRO A 23 -12.79 2.08 -4.21
C PRO A 23 -13.72 2.60 -3.11
N LEU A 24 -13.92 3.91 -3.00
CA LEU A 24 -14.82 4.52 -2.00
C LEU A 24 -16.27 4.10 -2.24
N VAL A 25 -16.71 4.13 -3.50
CA VAL A 25 -18.05 3.71 -3.88
C VAL A 25 -18.27 2.23 -3.55
N VAL A 26 -17.32 1.37 -3.92
CA VAL A 26 -17.42 -0.06 -3.64
C VAL A 26 -17.40 -0.35 -2.15
N ILE A 27 -16.54 0.31 -1.37
CA ILE A 27 -16.50 0.19 0.09
C ILE A 27 -17.82 0.66 0.72
N ALA A 28 -18.40 1.76 0.24
CA ALA A 28 -19.68 2.26 0.73
C ALA A 28 -20.81 1.25 0.47
N ILE A 29 -20.85 0.66 -0.73
CA ILE A 29 -21.81 -0.41 -1.08
C ILE A 29 -21.58 -1.65 -0.20
N ALA A 30 -20.33 -2.08 -0.04
CA ALA A 30 -19.96 -3.23 0.79
C ALA A 30 -20.37 -3.04 2.26
N LYS A 31 -20.18 -1.82 2.78
CA LYS A 31 -20.63 -1.44 4.13
C LYS A 31 -22.15 -1.48 4.25
N ALA A 32 -22.87 -0.91 3.27
CA ALA A 32 -24.34 -0.92 3.26
C ALA A 32 -24.93 -2.34 3.19
N ARG A 33 -24.21 -3.27 2.58
CA ARG A 33 -24.59 -4.69 2.47
C ARG A 33 -24.10 -5.57 3.63
N GLY A 34 -23.36 -5.01 4.59
CA GLY A 34 -22.82 -5.79 5.71
C GLY A 34 -21.78 -6.84 5.31
N VAL A 35 -21.17 -6.73 4.12
CA VAL A 35 -20.18 -7.68 3.61
C VAL A 35 -18.73 -7.23 3.84
N LEU A 36 -18.54 -6.00 4.33
CA LEU A 36 -17.21 -5.47 4.63
C LEU A 36 -16.64 -6.20 5.86
N PRO A 37 -15.48 -6.88 5.74
CA PRO A 37 -14.91 -7.61 6.87
C PRO A 37 -14.58 -6.67 8.04
N PRO A 38 -14.73 -7.15 9.29
CA PRO A 38 -14.30 -6.42 10.46
C PRO A 38 -12.76 -6.33 10.49
N VAL A 39 -12.25 -5.24 11.03
CA VAL A 39 -10.81 -5.05 11.24
C VAL A 39 -10.34 -6.00 12.34
N ARG A 40 -9.20 -6.68 12.12
CA ARG A 40 -8.59 -7.53 13.14
C ARG A 40 -7.78 -6.67 14.11
N TYR A 41 -8.21 -6.62 15.37
CA TYR A 41 -7.50 -5.93 16.44
C TYR A 41 -6.78 -6.92 17.36
N ASP A 42 -5.65 -6.49 17.93
CA ASP A 42 -5.05 -7.17 19.08
C ASP A 42 -5.93 -6.91 20.33
N PRO A 43 -6.40 -7.95 21.05
CA PRO A 43 -7.21 -7.77 22.27
C PRO A 43 -6.55 -6.90 23.34
N LYS A 44 -5.22 -6.78 23.32
CA LYS A 44 -4.43 -6.00 24.28
C LYS A 44 -4.11 -4.59 23.77
N ALA A 45 -4.53 -4.21 22.55
CA ALA A 45 -4.27 -2.91 21.97
C ALA A 45 -5.04 -1.79 22.69
N GLY A 46 -4.39 -0.64 22.87
CA GLY A 46 -5.06 0.59 23.28
C GLY A 46 -5.82 1.25 22.13
N GLY A 47 -6.56 2.32 22.43
CA GLY A 47 -7.36 3.03 21.43
C GLY A 47 -6.52 3.66 20.30
N PHE A 48 -5.28 4.07 20.61
CA PHE A 48 -4.36 4.63 19.62
C PHE A 48 -3.92 3.56 18.61
N GLU A 49 -3.49 2.40 19.09
CA GLU A 49 -3.08 1.28 18.24
C GLU A 49 -4.25 0.77 17.39
N CYS A 50 -5.46 0.69 17.95
CA CYS A 50 -6.67 0.35 17.20
C CYS A 50 -6.97 1.37 16.08
N LEU A 51 -6.72 2.65 16.29
CA LEU A 51 -6.88 3.65 15.23
C LEU A 51 -5.87 3.41 14.10
N LEU A 52 -4.60 3.17 14.42
CA LEU A 52 -3.56 2.93 13.42
C LEU A 52 -3.79 1.62 12.64
N ASP A 53 -4.26 0.59 13.33
CA ASP A 53 -4.65 -0.69 12.72
C ASP A 53 -5.86 -0.50 11.79
N TRP A 54 -6.85 0.29 12.20
CA TRP A 54 -8.00 0.62 11.35
C TRP A 54 -7.56 1.35 10.08
N ILE A 55 -6.68 2.36 10.19
CA ILE A 55 -6.16 3.09 9.04
C ILE A 55 -5.46 2.11 8.09
N SER A 56 -4.56 1.28 8.62
CA SER A 56 -3.79 0.31 7.84
C SER A 56 -4.68 -0.71 7.12
N ASP A 57 -5.68 -1.25 7.81
CA ASP A 57 -6.67 -2.17 7.25
C ASP A 57 -7.49 -1.53 6.12
N ARG A 58 -8.01 -0.32 6.36
CA ARG A 58 -8.86 0.38 5.39
C ARG A 58 -8.08 0.84 4.17
N THR A 59 -6.83 1.26 4.33
CA THR A 59 -5.98 1.56 3.18
C THR A 59 -5.71 0.31 2.34
N GLY A 60 -5.41 -0.83 2.96
CA GLY A 60 -5.21 -2.09 2.22
C GLY A 60 -6.48 -2.53 1.48
N THR A 61 -7.64 -2.46 2.13
CA THR A 61 -8.94 -2.75 1.49
C THR A 61 -9.20 -1.82 0.30
N PHE A 62 -8.89 -0.52 0.44
CA PHE A 62 -9.03 0.47 -0.62
C PHE A 62 -8.17 0.12 -1.83
N VAL A 63 -6.88 -0.15 -1.64
CA VAL A 63 -5.96 -0.40 -2.76
C VAL A 63 -6.11 -1.79 -3.36
N ALA A 64 -6.62 -2.78 -2.61
CA ALA A 64 -6.93 -4.11 -3.16
C ALA A 64 -7.93 -4.03 -4.32
N LEU A 65 -8.85 -3.07 -4.29
CA LEU A 65 -9.85 -2.87 -5.34
C LEU A 65 -9.24 -2.37 -6.66
N TRP A 66 -8.03 -1.81 -6.63
CA TRP A 66 -7.32 -1.42 -7.84
C TRP A 66 -6.95 -2.62 -8.72
N SER A 67 -6.74 -3.80 -8.15
CA SER A 67 -6.45 -5.01 -8.92
C SER A 67 -7.60 -5.42 -9.84
N VAL A 68 -8.84 -5.06 -9.51
CA VAL A 68 -10.00 -5.26 -10.40
C VAL A 68 -9.87 -4.40 -11.67
N ASN A 69 -9.39 -3.16 -11.54
CA ASN A 69 -9.18 -2.28 -12.68
C ASN A 69 -8.16 -2.88 -13.65
N ALA A 70 -7.07 -3.48 -13.16
CA ALA A 70 -6.07 -4.13 -14.01
C ALA A 70 -6.69 -5.21 -14.90
N VAL A 71 -7.53 -6.09 -14.32
CA VAL A 71 -8.19 -7.16 -15.08
C VAL A 71 -9.08 -6.59 -16.19
N VAL A 72 -9.92 -5.61 -15.86
CA VAL A 72 -10.85 -4.98 -16.82
C VAL A 72 -10.09 -4.26 -17.93
N ILE A 73 -9.09 -3.45 -17.57
CA ILE A 73 -8.35 -2.61 -18.50
C ILE A 73 -7.45 -3.46 -19.41
N TYR A 74 -6.79 -4.50 -18.90
CA TYR A 74 -6.01 -5.41 -19.76
C TYR A 74 -6.88 -6.28 -20.66
N THR A 75 -8.07 -6.69 -20.20
CA THR A 75 -9.02 -7.40 -21.06
C THR A 75 -9.47 -6.51 -22.21
N TYR A 76 -9.73 -5.22 -21.92
CA TYR A 76 -9.97 -4.23 -22.96
C TYR A 76 -8.79 -4.12 -23.94
N GLU A 77 -7.55 -4.02 -23.46
CA GLU A 77 -6.36 -3.93 -24.33
C GLU A 77 -6.20 -5.14 -25.25
N VAL A 78 -6.31 -6.35 -24.70
CA VAL A 78 -6.20 -7.60 -25.46
C VAL A 78 -7.31 -7.65 -26.51
N THR A 79 -8.54 -7.27 -26.14
CA THR A 79 -9.67 -7.24 -27.07
C THR A 79 -9.45 -6.21 -28.18
N ALA A 80 -9.12 -4.97 -27.84
CA ALA A 80 -8.87 -3.88 -28.78
C ALA A 80 -7.75 -4.22 -29.77
N ARG A 81 -6.64 -4.78 -29.26
CA ARG A 81 -5.48 -5.13 -30.06
C ARG A 81 -5.74 -6.30 -31.01
N TYR A 82 -6.31 -7.40 -30.52
CA TYR A 82 -6.38 -8.63 -31.31
C TYR A 82 -7.65 -8.76 -32.14
N LEU A 83 -8.79 -8.20 -31.69
CA LEU A 83 -10.05 -8.28 -32.44
C LEU A 83 -10.23 -7.08 -33.37
N PHE A 84 -9.73 -5.90 -32.97
CA PHE A 84 -9.96 -4.65 -33.69
C PHE A 84 -8.68 -4.04 -34.29
N ASN A 85 -7.50 -4.63 -34.06
CA ASN A 85 -6.22 -4.10 -34.52
C ASN A 85 -5.96 -2.65 -34.05
N MET A 86 -6.43 -2.32 -32.84
CA MET A 86 -6.36 -0.99 -32.22
C MET A 86 -5.64 -1.07 -30.86
N PRO A 87 -4.29 -1.17 -30.85
CA PRO A 87 -3.54 -1.15 -29.59
C PRO A 87 -3.68 0.20 -28.88
N THR A 88 -3.65 0.22 -27.55
CA THR A 88 -3.67 1.49 -26.81
C THR A 88 -2.29 1.88 -26.28
N ILE A 89 -2.09 3.18 -26.12
CA ILE A 89 -0.84 3.76 -25.60
C ILE A 89 -0.81 3.88 -24.08
N TRP A 90 -1.95 3.74 -23.40
CA TRP A 90 -2.09 4.11 -21.99
C TRP A 90 -2.28 2.92 -21.05
N VAL A 91 -2.83 1.79 -21.53
CA VAL A 91 -3.20 0.66 -20.65
C VAL A 91 -2.01 0.09 -19.89
N HIS A 92 -0.91 -0.14 -20.59
CA HIS A 92 0.29 -0.72 -19.99
C HIS A 92 0.86 0.19 -18.90
N GLU A 93 1.05 1.46 -19.23
CA GLU A 93 1.61 2.44 -18.31
C GLU A 93 0.68 2.71 -17.12
N ALA A 94 -0.62 2.89 -17.35
CA ALA A 94 -1.62 3.08 -16.30
C ALA A 94 -1.56 1.92 -15.30
N SER A 95 -1.56 0.68 -15.78
CA SER A 95 -1.53 -0.49 -14.91
C SER A 95 -0.21 -0.62 -14.16
N PHE A 96 0.91 -0.35 -14.82
CA PHE A 96 2.24 -0.37 -14.20
C PHE A 96 2.34 0.63 -13.04
N LEU A 97 1.95 1.89 -13.27
CA LEU A 97 1.97 2.93 -12.24
C LEU A 97 0.98 2.63 -11.11
N MET A 98 -0.23 2.12 -11.45
CA MET A 98 -1.23 1.71 -10.48
C MET A 98 -0.69 0.64 -9.52
N PHE A 99 -0.03 -0.40 -10.04
CA PHE A 99 0.54 -1.45 -9.20
C PHE A 99 1.72 -0.95 -8.36
N GLY A 100 2.53 -0.04 -8.88
CA GLY A 100 3.58 0.63 -8.09
C GLY A 100 3.00 1.36 -6.88
N MET A 101 1.95 2.17 -7.08
CA MET A 101 1.25 2.84 -5.98
C MET A 101 0.57 1.84 -5.04
N GLN A 102 -0.06 0.79 -5.58
CA GLN A 102 -0.72 -0.25 -4.81
C GLN A 102 0.26 -0.91 -3.83
N TYR A 103 1.46 -1.25 -4.31
CA TYR A 103 2.52 -1.86 -3.50
C TYR A 103 2.96 -0.94 -2.36
N MET A 104 3.20 0.34 -2.65
CA MET A 104 3.63 1.32 -1.65
C MET A 104 2.59 1.50 -0.53
N LEU A 105 1.31 1.56 -0.88
CA LEU A 105 0.23 1.76 0.07
C LEU A 105 -0.15 0.48 0.84
N ALA A 106 0.04 -0.70 0.23
CA ALA A 106 -0.26 -1.99 0.85
C ALA A 106 0.75 -2.38 1.95
N GLY A 107 1.91 -1.73 2.05
CA GLY A 107 2.95 -2.05 3.04
C GLY A 107 2.44 -2.04 4.48
N ALA A 108 1.67 -1.02 4.87
CA ALA A 108 1.09 -0.90 6.21
C ALA A 108 0.08 -2.02 6.51
N TYR A 109 -0.77 -2.36 5.53
CA TYR A 109 -1.68 -3.49 5.62
C TYR A 109 -0.93 -4.81 5.80
N GLY A 110 0.12 -5.03 4.98
CA GLY A 110 0.97 -6.20 5.10
C GLY A 110 1.61 -6.31 6.49
N LEU A 111 2.04 -5.19 7.07
CA LEU A 111 2.64 -5.17 8.40
C LEU A 111 1.62 -5.54 9.49
N LEU A 112 0.41 -4.98 9.43
CA LEU A 112 -0.68 -5.29 10.35
C LEU A 112 -1.02 -6.79 10.36
N TYR A 113 -1.07 -7.42 9.19
CA TYR A 113 -1.42 -8.84 9.04
C TYR A 113 -0.21 -9.79 9.14
N GLY A 114 1.00 -9.27 9.42
CA GLY A 114 2.22 -10.07 9.50
C GLY A 114 2.67 -10.67 8.16
N ALA A 115 2.18 -10.16 7.04
CA ALA A 115 2.56 -10.54 5.68
C ALA A 115 3.70 -9.69 5.11
N HIS A 116 4.15 -8.66 5.84
CA HIS A 116 5.34 -7.90 5.47
C HIS A 116 6.60 -8.74 5.73
N VAL A 117 7.59 -8.64 4.84
CA VAL A 117 8.76 -9.53 4.78
C VAL A 117 9.37 -9.74 6.17
N ARG A 118 9.29 -10.98 6.67
CA ARG A 118 9.83 -11.43 7.97
C ARG A 118 10.53 -12.77 7.80
N VAL A 119 11.56 -13.01 8.61
CA VAL A 119 12.23 -14.32 8.68
C VAL A 119 11.58 -15.18 9.76
N ASP A 120 10.63 -16.02 9.37
CA ASP A 120 9.82 -16.80 10.33
C ASP A 120 10.46 -18.09 10.82
N VAL A 121 11.40 -18.68 10.06
CA VAL A 121 11.96 -20.01 10.37
C VAL A 121 12.75 -20.05 11.68
N LEU A 122 13.56 -19.02 11.95
CA LEU A 122 14.26 -18.90 13.24
C LEU A 122 13.34 -18.32 14.31
N TYR A 123 12.50 -17.35 13.95
CA TYR A 123 11.62 -16.64 14.88
C TYR A 123 10.63 -17.59 15.58
N SER A 124 10.02 -18.51 14.83
CA SER A 124 9.04 -19.48 15.34
C SER A 124 9.59 -20.47 16.37
N LYS A 125 10.92 -20.68 16.41
CA LYS A 125 11.57 -21.57 17.38
C LYS A 125 11.91 -20.89 18.70
N LEU A 126 11.83 -19.57 18.78
CA LEU A 126 12.13 -18.81 19.99
C LEU A 126 10.96 -18.86 20.97
N SER A 127 11.25 -18.85 22.28
CA SER A 127 10.21 -18.63 23.30
C SER A 127 9.57 -17.23 23.14
N ALA A 128 8.35 -17.03 23.63
CA ALA A 128 7.64 -15.75 23.55
C ALA A 128 8.46 -14.52 24.00
N ARG A 129 9.25 -14.66 25.07
CA ARG A 129 10.15 -13.59 25.56
C ARG A 129 11.23 -13.20 24.55
N HIS A 130 11.89 -14.20 23.97
CA HIS A 130 12.93 -14.00 22.97
C HIS A 130 12.35 -13.48 21.65
N GLN A 131 11.15 -13.92 21.26
CA GLN A 131 10.43 -13.37 20.10
C GLN A 131 10.17 -11.87 20.27
N ALA A 132 9.63 -11.45 21.42
CA ALA A 132 9.36 -10.05 21.70
C ALA A 132 10.65 -9.21 21.75
N ALA A 133 11.71 -9.71 22.38
CA ALA A 133 13.00 -9.03 22.42
C ALA A 133 13.60 -8.82 21.01
N VAL A 134 13.54 -9.84 20.15
CA VAL A 134 14.02 -9.75 18.76
C VAL A 134 13.15 -8.77 17.96
N SER A 135 11.83 -8.77 18.13
CA SER A 135 10.95 -7.79 17.47
C SER A 135 11.30 -6.35 17.85
N VAL A 136 11.49 -6.05 19.14
CA VAL A 136 11.88 -4.72 19.62
C VAL A 136 13.30 -4.33 19.16
N PHE A 137 14.22 -5.28 19.07
CA PHE A 137 15.55 -4.99 18.55
C PHE A 137 15.52 -4.69 17.03
N THR A 138 14.84 -5.54 16.27
CA THR A 138 14.74 -5.40 14.81
C THR A 138 13.94 -4.17 14.38
N SER A 139 13.03 -3.68 15.22
CA SER A 139 12.28 -2.46 14.93
C SER A 139 13.18 -1.24 14.75
N VAL A 140 14.36 -1.19 15.40
CA VAL A 140 15.32 -0.09 15.21
C VAL A 140 15.74 0.03 13.74
N PHE A 141 16.11 -1.09 13.11
CA PHE A 141 16.47 -1.11 11.70
C PHE A 141 15.29 -0.80 10.79
N PHE A 142 14.10 -1.27 11.15
CA PHE A 142 12.86 -0.91 10.47
C PHE A 142 12.64 0.62 10.48
N PHE A 143 12.78 1.28 11.63
CA PHE A 143 12.59 2.74 11.70
C PHE A 143 13.67 3.51 10.95
N VAL A 144 14.93 3.07 10.98
CA VAL A 144 15.99 3.67 10.16
C VAL A 144 15.62 3.59 8.67
N PHE A 145 15.18 2.42 8.21
CA PHE A 145 14.75 2.22 6.82
C PHE A 145 13.54 3.10 6.47
N VAL A 146 12.50 3.11 7.30
CA VAL A 146 11.27 3.85 7.00
C VAL A 146 11.50 5.36 7.04
N LEU A 147 12.33 5.87 7.95
CA LEU A 147 12.68 7.29 7.99
C LEU A 147 13.50 7.70 6.76
N ALA A 148 14.45 6.86 6.32
CA ALA A 148 15.17 7.09 5.07
C ALA A 148 14.22 7.08 3.87
N MET A 149 13.30 6.10 3.81
CA MET A 149 12.29 6.00 2.76
C MET A 149 11.34 7.21 2.76
N LEU A 150 10.96 7.73 3.93
CA LEU A 150 10.13 8.92 4.05
C LEU A 150 10.85 10.16 3.50
N GLY A 151 12.12 10.33 3.88
CA GLY A 151 12.96 11.43 3.40
C GLY A 151 13.16 11.41 1.88
N THR A 152 13.48 10.24 1.31
CA THR A 152 13.65 10.08 -0.14
C THR A 152 12.34 10.21 -0.92
N SER A 153 11.23 9.72 -0.37
CA SER A 153 9.92 9.89 -0.99
C SER A 153 9.51 11.36 -1.02
N TRP A 154 9.84 12.13 0.03
CA TRP A 154 9.60 13.57 0.06
C TRP A 154 10.41 14.31 -1.01
N THR A 155 11.71 14.02 -1.14
CA THR A 155 12.55 14.68 -2.15
C THR A 155 12.08 14.35 -3.57
N PHE A 156 11.70 13.10 -3.83
CA PHE A 156 11.17 12.69 -5.13
C PHE A 156 9.82 13.34 -5.44
N PHE A 157 8.91 13.37 -4.47
CA PHE A 157 7.61 14.02 -4.64
C PHE A 157 7.76 15.51 -4.95
N ARG A 158 8.54 16.22 -4.13
CA ARG A 158 8.79 17.65 -4.32
C ARG A 158 9.45 17.93 -5.68
N GLY A 159 10.51 17.19 -6.02
CA GLY A 159 11.22 17.36 -7.29
C GLY A 159 10.31 17.14 -8.49
N SER A 160 9.40 16.15 -8.41
CA SER A 160 8.45 15.87 -9.50
C SER A 160 7.45 16.99 -9.77
N ILE A 161 7.08 17.76 -8.74
CA ILE A 161 6.22 18.94 -8.89
C ILE A 161 7.02 20.10 -9.46
N GLU A 162 8.24 20.33 -8.98
CA GLU A 162 9.08 21.45 -9.38
C GLU A 162 9.43 21.43 -10.88
N ILE A 163 9.60 20.24 -11.47
CA ILE A 163 9.97 20.08 -12.88
C ILE A 163 8.80 19.69 -13.79
N ASP A 164 7.56 19.66 -13.27
CA ASP A 164 6.38 19.09 -13.94
C ASP A 164 6.68 17.73 -14.59
N GLU A 165 7.17 16.79 -13.78
CA GLU A 165 7.68 15.52 -14.27
C GLU A 165 6.57 14.67 -14.90
N ARG A 166 6.81 14.27 -16.15
CA ARG A 166 5.94 13.41 -16.94
C ARG A 166 6.68 12.17 -17.37
N SER A 167 5.90 11.13 -17.65
CA SER A 167 6.44 9.92 -18.24
C SER A 167 7.16 10.18 -19.55
N ILE A 168 8.15 9.33 -19.84
CA ILE A 168 8.81 9.26 -21.15
C ILE A 168 7.96 8.48 -22.17
N GLU A 169 6.98 7.71 -21.71
CA GLU A 169 6.08 6.94 -22.56
C GLU A 169 5.10 7.85 -23.31
N THR A 170 4.49 7.35 -24.38
CA THR A 170 3.61 8.14 -25.26
C THR A 170 2.38 8.73 -24.55
N TRP A 171 1.90 8.11 -23.46
CA TRP A 171 0.75 8.63 -22.71
C TRP A 171 1.08 9.86 -21.85
N GLN A 172 2.37 10.12 -21.57
CA GLN A 172 2.87 11.36 -20.97
C GLN A 172 2.17 11.75 -19.65
N VAL A 173 1.81 10.76 -18.83
CA VAL A 173 1.12 10.98 -17.55
C VAL A 173 2.04 11.65 -16.53
N HIS A 174 1.48 12.54 -15.71
CA HIS A 174 2.21 13.21 -14.63
C HIS A 174 2.61 12.22 -13.53
N PHE A 175 3.84 12.31 -13.02
CA PHE A 175 4.37 11.40 -12.00
C PHE A 175 4.17 11.85 -10.56
N TRP A 176 3.86 13.14 -10.34
CA TRP A 176 3.65 13.64 -8.98
C TRP A 176 2.58 12.86 -8.19
N PRO A 177 1.46 12.34 -8.76
CA PRO A 177 0.52 11.55 -8.00
C PRO A 177 1.14 10.24 -7.51
N VAL A 178 1.94 9.58 -8.36
CA VAL A 178 2.62 8.31 -8.03
C VAL A 178 3.63 8.52 -6.92
N LYS A 179 4.50 9.53 -7.05
CA LYS A 179 5.50 9.87 -6.03
C LYS A 179 4.85 10.40 -4.74
N GLY A 180 3.68 11.02 -4.85
CA GLY A 180 2.84 11.38 -3.69
C GLY A 180 2.32 10.14 -2.96
N MET A 181 1.91 9.11 -3.69
CA MET A 181 1.52 7.82 -3.09
C MET A 181 2.71 7.08 -2.46
N MET A 182 3.93 7.25 -2.98
CA MET A 182 5.15 6.74 -2.31
C MET A 182 5.32 7.39 -0.94
N LEU A 183 5.20 8.72 -0.87
CA LEU A 183 5.28 9.48 0.38
C LEU A 183 4.16 9.07 1.35
N LEU A 184 2.92 8.95 0.86
CA LEU A 184 1.79 8.50 1.66
C LEU A 184 2.01 7.07 2.20
N GLY A 185 2.49 6.15 1.37
CA GLY A 185 2.84 4.79 1.77
C GLY A 185 3.93 4.76 2.85
N ALA A 186 4.94 5.61 2.73
CA ALA A 186 5.99 5.78 3.74
C ALA A 186 5.44 6.29 5.08
N CYS A 187 4.52 7.26 5.07
CA CYS A 187 3.82 7.71 6.27
C CYS A 187 2.99 6.58 6.89
N LEU A 188 2.25 5.82 6.08
CA LEU A 188 1.38 4.75 6.56
C LEU A 188 2.18 3.61 7.20
N ILE A 189 3.28 3.18 6.58
CA ILE A 189 4.10 2.11 7.15
C ILE A 189 4.83 2.58 8.41
N LEU A 190 5.20 3.86 8.50
CA LEU A 190 5.73 4.45 9.73
C LEU A 190 4.72 4.36 10.87
N LEU A 191 3.47 4.75 10.62
CA LEU A 191 2.38 4.65 11.59
C LEU A 191 2.11 3.21 12.00
N ALA A 192 2.00 2.28 11.03
CA ALA A 192 1.83 0.87 11.32
C ALA A 192 3.00 0.29 12.15
N GLY A 193 4.23 0.72 11.87
CA GLY A 193 5.42 0.35 12.63
C GLY A 193 5.42 0.86 14.07
N ILE A 194 4.91 2.08 14.31
CA ILE A 194 4.72 2.62 15.67
C ILE A 194 3.70 1.76 16.43
N SER A 195 2.56 1.43 15.80
CA SER A 195 1.55 0.51 16.40
C SER A 195 2.17 -0.83 16.77
N GLN A 196 2.95 -1.42 15.87
CA GLN A 196 3.61 -2.71 16.09
C GLN A 196 4.64 -2.65 17.22
N LEU A 197 5.49 -1.62 17.25
CA LEU A 197 6.50 -1.45 18.30
C LEU A 197 5.86 -1.35 19.70
N ILE A 198 4.77 -0.58 19.84
CA ILE A 198 4.07 -0.44 21.12
C ILE A 198 3.55 -1.81 21.60
N LYS A 199 2.96 -2.60 20.70
CA LYS A 199 2.47 -3.95 21.01
C LYS A 199 3.60 -4.91 21.38
N ASP A 200 4.73 -4.83 20.69
CA ASP A 200 5.90 -5.68 20.94
C ASP A 200 6.54 -5.36 22.30
N ILE A 201 6.69 -4.07 22.65
CA ILE A 201 7.18 -3.64 23.97
C ILE A 201 6.24 -4.13 25.08
N ARG A 202 4.91 -3.94 24.92
CA ARG A 202 3.91 -4.41 25.89
C ARG A 202 4.00 -5.92 26.07
N THR A 203 4.15 -6.67 24.98
CA THR A 203 4.29 -8.13 25.02
C THR A 203 5.57 -8.54 25.77
N PHE A 204 6.68 -7.85 25.51
CA PHE A 204 7.94 -8.08 26.21
C PHE A 204 7.81 -7.86 27.72
N GLU A 205 7.26 -6.72 28.16
CA GLU A 205 7.04 -6.41 29.58
C GLU A 205 6.17 -7.46 30.28
N LEU A 206 5.09 -7.91 29.64
CA LEU A 206 4.22 -8.95 30.19
C LEU A 206 4.96 -10.28 30.37
N THR A 207 5.81 -10.66 29.41
CA THR A 207 6.61 -11.88 29.53
C THR A 207 7.69 -11.79 30.61
N LEU A 208 8.20 -10.59 30.92
CA LEU A 208 9.13 -10.38 32.04
C LEU A 208 8.43 -10.61 33.38
N ARG A 209 7.26 -9.97 33.57
CA ARG A 209 6.49 -10.09 34.82
C ARG A 209 6.05 -11.52 35.12
N GLN A 210 5.71 -12.29 34.09
CA GLN A 210 5.36 -13.72 34.25
C GLN A 210 6.56 -14.60 34.61
N GLY A 211 7.77 -14.24 34.17
CA GLY A 211 9.00 -14.94 34.53
C GLY A 211 9.53 -14.61 35.93
N GLU A 212 9.12 -13.49 36.53
CA GLU A 212 9.41 -13.14 37.93
C GLU A 212 8.44 -13.78 38.93
N ALA A 213 7.28 -14.28 38.46
CA ALA A 213 6.24 -14.88 39.28
C ALA A 213 6.31 -16.43 39.35
N ALA A 214 7.33 -17.04 38.72
CA ALA A 214 7.56 -18.48 38.67
C ALA A 214 8.93 -18.84 39.28
#